data_AF-A0A961Z9W8-F1
#
_entry.id   AF-A0A961Z9W8-F1
#
_cell.length_a   1.000
_cell.length_b   1.000
_cell.length_c   1.000
_cell.angle_alpha   90.00
_cell.angle_beta   90.00
_cell.angle_gamma   90.00
#
_symmetry.space_group_name_H-M   'P 1'
#
loop_
_entity.id
_entity.type
_entity.pdbx_description
1 polymer ?
#
loop_
_entity_poly.entity_id
_entity_poly.type
_entity_poly.pdbx_seq_one_letter_code
_entity_poly.pdbx_strand_id
1 'polypeptide(L)'
;MRRPSPAAPLAPGGSSSLARAQSTTLVLIALGANLGIAISKFAAATWTGSSAMLSEAIHSLVDTSNQALLLLGLKRAARPADATHPFGYSKELYFWGFVVAVLLFSMGAGVSIYEGVHKLAAPLPLSDPHINYIVLAVAMALEGYSTYRAVGECRARHGNRRLFDALRQSKDAALFTVVLEDVAALAGLTLALLGVLASHMLGLHWADGAASVMIGLLLAFVAVFMAIEIRSLIIGEAVSQDVQRGLRAIIENEVGEDKPIRAVNELRTMHLGPEDVLLAASVDFRDNVSSQVVEATTARLERAIQTTYPVVRRLFLEAQSVAAHEAALAREAARHSVDLSALGVGNAEQNRQHSDPTGEPSEVTPPATLEKQAAVTEPVAESRANSPATGQPAQQAERRGKKAKKNRRR
;
A
#
# COMPACT_ATOMS: atom_id res chain seq x y z
N MET A 1 -10.86 -39.64 -34.81
CA MET A 1 -10.25 -39.03 -33.61
C MET A 1 -10.96 -37.72 -33.31
N ARG A 2 -11.84 -37.67 -32.30
CA ARG A 2 -12.54 -36.45 -31.86
C ARG A 2 -11.71 -35.79 -30.76
N ARG A 3 -11.43 -34.48 -30.89
CA ARG A 3 -10.80 -33.67 -29.85
C ARG A 3 -11.69 -33.67 -28.60
N PRO A 4 -11.15 -33.76 -27.37
CA PRO A 4 -11.94 -33.54 -26.17
C PRO A 4 -12.31 -32.04 -26.08
N SER A 5 -13.59 -31.76 -25.79
CA SER A 5 -14.11 -30.42 -25.53
C SER A 5 -13.41 -29.81 -24.29
N PRO A 6 -13.23 -28.47 -24.24
CA PRO A 6 -12.75 -27.81 -23.03
C PRO A 6 -13.76 -28.03 -21.89
N ALA A 7 -13.26 -28.44 -20.73
CA ALA A 7 -14.06 -28.65 -19.53
C ALA A 7 -14.80 -27.36 -19.17
N ALA A 8 -16.12 -27.47 -18.98
CA ALA A 8 -16.95 -26.36 -18.52
C ALA A 8 -16.50 -25.93 -17.11
N PRO A 9 -16.47 -24.61 -16.79
CA PRO A 9 -16.22 -24.16 -15.43
C PRO A 9 -17.32 -24.67 -14.51
N LEU A 10 -16.93 -25.20 -13.35
CA LEU A 10 -17.84 -25.55 -12.26
C LEU A 10 -18.67 -24.31 -11.88
N ALA A 11 -19.97 -24.35 -12.19
CA ALA A 11 -20.90 -23.31 -11.77
C ALA A 11 -20.97 -23.27 -10.23
N PRO A 12 -20.87 -22.10 -9.58
CA PRO A 12 -21.06 -22.02 -8.13
C PRO A 12 -22.52 -22.31 -7.79
N GLY A 13 -22.74 -23.21 -6.83
CA GLY A 13 -24.05 -23.67 -6.38
C GLY A 13 -25.00 -22.54 -5.94
N GLY A 14 -26.31 -22.85 -5.95
CA GLY A 14 -27.43 -21.92 -5.75
C GLY A 14 -27.51 -21.18 -4.41
N SER A 15 -26.59 -21.40 -3.47
CA SER A 15 -26.42 -20.55 -2.27
C SER A 15 -25.75 -19.21 -2.58
N SER A 16 -25.08 -19.08 -3.72
CA SER A 16 -24.33 -17.89 -4.12
C SER A 16 -25.19 -16.74 -4.66
N SER A 17 -26.38 -17.02 -5.21
CA SER A 17 -27.26 -15.99 -5.79
C SER A 17 -28.00 -15.18 -4.72
N LEU A 18 -28.48 -15.83 -3.66
CA LEU A 18 -29.11 -15.17 -2.51
C LEU A 18 -28.10 -14.37 -1.68
N ALA A 19 -26.87 -14.89 -1.50
CA ALA A 19 -25.78 -14.15 -0.86
C ALA A 19 -25.31 -12.95 -1.69
N ARG A 20 -25.22 -13.07 -3.03
CA ARG A 20 -24.94 -11.94 -3.94
C ARG A 20 -26.06 -10.90 -3.95
N ALA A 21 -27.32 -11.33 -3.94
CA ALA A 21 -28.48 -10.44 -3.91
C ALA A 21 -28.53 -9.64 -2.59
N GLN A 22 -28.31 -10.30 -1.44
CA GLN A 22 -28.23 -9.64 -0.14
C GLN A 22 -27.05 -8.66 -0.07
N SER A 23 -25.88 -9.05 -0.59
CA SER A 23 -24.69 -8.18 -0.66
C SER A 23 -24.92 -6.95 -1.54
N THR A 24 -25.59 -7.09 -2.69
CA THR A 24 -25.87 -5.96 -3.60
C THR A 24 -26.88 -4.98 -2.99
N THR A 25 -27.92 -5.47 -2.33
CA THR A 25 -28.89 -4.61 -1.63
C THR A 25 -28.24 -3.83 -0.50
N LEU A 26 -27.38 -4.46 0.30
CA LEU A 26 -26.64 -3.76 1.36
C LEU A 26 -25.72 -2.68 0.81
N VAL A 27 -25.03 -2.95 -0.29
CA VAL A 27 -24.18 -1.97 -0.97
C VAL A 27 -24.99 -0.78 -1.50
N LEU A 28 -26.16 -1.02 -2.10
CA LEU A 28 -27.04 0.05 -2.60
C LEU A 28 -27.61 0.90 -1.45
N ILE A 29 -27.94 0.28 -0.31
CA ILE A 29 -28.38 1.00 0.88
C ILE A 29 -27.25 1.90 1.41
N ALA A 30 -26.02 1.38 1.50
CA ALA A 30 -24.87 2.16 1.94
C ALA A 30 -24.58 3.34 1.00
N LEU A 31 -24.63 3.11 -0.31
CA LEU A 31 -24.46 4.17 -1.32
C LEU A 31 -25.54 5.25 -1.19
N GLY A 32 -26.80 4.84 -0.99
CA GLY A 32 -27.91 5.76 -0.77
C GLY A 32 -27.78 6.59 0.53
N ALA A 33 -27.28 5.97 1.60
CA ALA A 33 -27.02 6.67 2.87
C ALA A 33 -25.92 7.74 2.71
N ASN A 34 -24.81 7.40 2.07
CA ASN A 34 -23.70 8.34 1.83
C ASN A 34 -24.11 9.49 0.91
N LEU A 35 -24.90 9.19 -0.12
CA LEU A 35 -25.49 10.22 -0.97
C LEU A 35 -26.43 11.15 -0.17
N GLY A 36 -27.24 10.60 0.75
CA GLY A 36 -28.09 11.39 1.63
C GLY A 36 -27.30 12.34 2.55
N ILE A 37 -26.17 11.87 3.10
CA ILE A 37 -25.24 12.70 3.88
C ILE A 37 -24.65 13.80 3.00
N ALA A 38 -24.18 13.46 1.79
CA ALA A 38 -23.62 14.44 0.85
C ALA A 38 -24.63 15.54 0.49
N ILE A 39 -25.88 15.18 0.17
CA ILE A 39 -26.96 16.12 -0.12
C ILE A 39 -27.23 17.03 1.09
N SER A 40 -27.27 16.46 2.29
CA SER A 40 -27.51 17.22 3.53
C SER A 40 -26.40 18.24 3.81
N LYS A 41 -25.13 17.84 3.64
CA LYS A 41 -23.98 18.74 3.76
C LYS A 41 -24.00 19.83 2.69
N PHE A 42 -24.33 19.52 1.44
CA PHE A 42 -24.46 20.51 0.37
C PHE A 42 -25.56 21.53 0.64
N ALA A 43 -26.72 21.09 1.12
CA ALA A 43 -27.82 21.97 1.50
C ALA A 43 -27.40 22.89 2.67
N ALA A 44 -26.72 22.36 3.68
CA ALA A 44 -26.21 23.15 4.79
C ALA A 44 -25.12 24.14 4.35
N ALA A 45 -24.21 23.74 3.48
CA ALA A 45 -23.16 24.59 2.92
C ALA A 45 -23.74 25.78 2.16
N THR A 46 -24.70 25.52 1.26
CA THR A 46 -25.32 26.58 0.44
C THR A 46 -26.18 27.53 1.28
N TRP A 47 -26.89 27.00 2.28
CA TRP A 47 -27.69 27.81 3.19
C TRP A 47 -26.82 28.72 4.06
N THR A 48 -25.73 28.18 4.61
CA THR A 48 -24.90 28.90 5.58
C THR A 48 -23.79 29.74 4.97
N GLY A 49 -23.42 29.46 3.71
CA GLY A 49 -22.26 30.05 3.05
C GLY A 49 -20.92 29.63 3.66
N SER A 50 -20.88 28.48 4.35
CA SER A 50 -19.66 27.94 4.97
C SER A 50 -18.83 27.18 3.93
N SER A 51 -17.59 27.63 3.76
CA SER A 51 -16.60 26.99 2.89
C SER A 51 -16.08 25.69 3.50
N ALA A 52 -15.99 25.59 4.83
CA ALA A 52 -15.62 24.34 5.50
C ALA A 52 -16.71 23.27 5.33
N MET A 53 -17.99 23.64 5.48
CA MET A 53 -19.10 22.73 5.21
C MET A 53 -19.17 22.34 3.72
N LEU A 54 -18.89 23.27 2.80
CA LEU A 54 -18.83 22.96 1.36
C LEU A 54 -17.71 21.96 1.05
N SER A 55 -16.53 22.11 1.67
CA SER A 55 -15.41 21.18 1.53
C SER A 55 -15.79 19.77 1.98
N GLU A 56 -16.49 19.67 3.11
CA GLU A 56 -17.04 18.40 3.62
C GLU A 56 -18.13 17.81 2.71
N ALA A 57 -18.94 18.65 2.08
CA ALA A 57 -19.96 18.22 1.13
C ALA A 57 -19.34 17.65 -0.14
N ILE A 58 -18.31 18.32 -0.68
CA ILE A 58 -17.54 17.85 -1.84
C ILE A 58 -16.82 16.55 -1.51
N HIS A 59 -16.21 16.45 -0.33
CA HIS A 59 -15.58 15.22 0.12
C HIS A 59 -16.57 14.05 0.13
N SER A 60 -17.74 14.20 0.76
CA SER A 60 -18.75 13.13 0.77
C SER A 60 -19.30 12.79 -0.63
N LEU A 61 -19.35 13.75 -1.56
CA LEU A 61 -19.71 13.50 -2.96
C LEU A 61 -18.63 12.70 -3.70
N VAL A 62 -17.36 13.05 -3.50
CA VAL A 62 -16.22 12.31 -4.03
C VAL A 62 -16.25 10.88 -3.47
N ASP A 63 -16.42 10.70 -2.17
CA ASP A 63 -16.43 9.38 -1.54
C ASP A 63 -17.60 8.51 -2.03
N THR A 64 -18.79 9.11 -2.20
CA THR A 64 -19.94 8.41 -2.83
C THR A 64 -19.58 7.96 -4.25
N SER A 65 -18.87 8.79 -5.00
CA SER A 65 -18.37 8.44 -6.34
C SER A 65 -17.31 7.33 -6.27
N ASN A 66 -16.42 7.37 -5.28
CA ASN A 66 -15.37 6.37 -5.08
C ASN A 66 -15.96 4.99 -4.83
N GLN A 67 -17.00 4.89 -4.01
CA GLN A 67 -17.71 3.64 -3.76
C GLN A 67 -18.28 3.05 -5.05
N ALA A 68 -18.92 3.88 -5.88
CA ALA A 68 -19.43 3.44 -7.18
C ALA A 68 -18.31 2.95 -8.12
N LEU A 69 -17.17 3.64 -8.14
CA LEU A 69 -16.00 3.26 -8.94
C LEU A 69 -15.34 1.97 -8.44
N LEU A 70 -15.21 1.79 -7.12
CA LEU A 70 -14.67 0.56 -6.54
C LEU A 70 -15.59 -0.64 -6.85
N LEU A 71 -16.91 -0.47 -6.81
CA LEU A 71 -17.86 -1.51 -7.23
C LEU A 71 -17.71 -1.85 -8.71
N LEU A 72 -17.53 -0.84 -9.56
CA LEU A 72 -17.23 -1.05 -10.98
C LEU A 72 -15.90 -1.82 -11.14
N GLY A 73 -14.87 -1.44 -10.39
CA GLY A 73 -13.57 -2.10 -10.38
C GLY A 73 -13.66 -3.56 -9.95
N LEU A 74 -14.38 -3.87 -8.87
CA LEU A 74 -14.64 -5.25 -8.43
C LEU A 74 -15.37 -6.06 -9.50
N LYS A 75 -16.40 -5.48 -10.14
CA LYS A 75 -17.16 -6.13 -11.20
C LYS A 75 -16.29 -6.40 -12.44
N ARG A 76 -15.40 -5.47 -12.80
CA ARG A 76 -14.47 -5.63 -13.93
C ARG A 76 -13.35 -6.60 -13.61
N ALA A 77 -12.80 -6.56 -12.41
CA ALA A 77 -11.75 -7.46 -11.94
C ALA A 77 -12.20 -8.92 -11.89
N ALA A 78 -13.49 -9.17 -11.64
CA ALA A 78 -14.08 -10.51 -11.64
C ALA A 78 -14.25 -11.14 -13.04
N ARG A 79 -13.91 -10.43 -14.13
CA ARG A 79 -14.00 -10.97 -15.48
C ARG A 79 -12.95 -12.07 -15.70
N PRO A 80 -13.31 -13.18 -16.36
CA PRO A 80 -12.36 -14.24 -16.68
C PRO A 80 -11.32 -13.76 -17.70
N ALA A 81 -10.21 -14.50 -17.81
CA ALA A 81 -9.19 -14.26 -18.81
C ALA A 81 -9.72 -14.49 -20.24
N ASP A 82 -9.19 -13.71 -21.18
CA ASP A 82 -9.47 -13.82 -22.60
C ASP A 82 -8.17 -13.69 -23.43
N ALA A 83 -8.27 -13.71 -24.76
CA ALA A 83 -7.10 -13.65 -25.64
C ALA A 83 -6.34 -12.32 -25.55
N THR A 84 -6.99 -11.22 -25.20
CA THR A 84 -6.37 -9.90 -25.03
C THR A 84 -5.74 -9.75 -23.64
N HIS A 85 -6.37 -10.35 -22.63
CA HIS A 85 -5.93 -10.35 -21.24
C HIS A 85 -5.80 -11.80 -20.75
N PRO A 86 -4.71 -12.51 -21.11
CA PRO A 86 -4.52 -13.93 -20.75
C PRO A 86 -4.35 -14.14 -19.23
N PHE A 87 -3.95 -13.07 -18.53
CA PHE A 87 -3.86 -13.04 -17.08
C PHE A 87 -5.15 -12.57 -16.38
N GLY A 88 -6.24 -12.38 -17.11
CA GLY A 88 -7.50 -11.89 -16.56
C GLY A 88 -7.46 -10.40 -16.25
N TYR A 89 -8.46 -9.95 -15.51
CA TYR A 89 -8.72 -8.53 -15.27
C TYR A 89 -8.49 -8.10 -13.83
N SER A 90 -7.89 -8.94 -12.98
CA SER A 90 -7.71 -8.67 -11.55
C SER A 90 -7.10 -7.29 -11.24
N LYS A 91 -6.20 -6.80 -12.11
CA LYS A 91 -5.56 -5.47 -12.00
C LYS A 91 -6.51 -4.29 -12.21
N GLU A 92 -7.70 -4.48 -12.76
CA GLU A 92 -8.74 -3.44 -12.87
C GLU A 92 -9.07 -2.85 -11.50
N LEU A 93 -9.04 -3.65 -10.44
CA LEU A 93 -9.29 -3.14 -9.08
C LEU A 93 -8.29 -2.04 -8.70
N TYR A 94 -7.01 -2.24 -8.99
CA TYR A 94 -5.95 -1.26 -8.72
C TYR A 94 -6.07 -0.05 -9.64
N PHE A 95 -6.40 -0.26 -10.92
CA PHE A 95 -6.64 0.84 -11.85
C PHE A 95 -7.76 1.77 -11.39
N TRP A 96 -8.94 1.23 -11.02
CA TRP A 96 -10.05 2.04 -10.53
C TRP A 96 -9.75 2.68 -9.18
N GLY A 97 -8.99 2.02 -8.30
CA GLY A 97 -8.47 2.64 -7.09
C GLY A 97 -7.56 3.84 -7.38
N PHE A 98 -6.74 3.78 -8.43
CA PHE A 98 -5.90 4.90 -8.84
C PHE A 98 -6.74 6.07 -9.37
N VAL A 99 -7.79 5.78 -10.17
CA VAL A 99 -8.76 6.79 -10.63
C VAL A 99 -9.43 7.49 -9.44
N VAL A 100 -9.79 6.73 -8.40
CA VAL A 100 -10.32 7.26 -7.13
C VAL A 100 -9.33 8.24 -6.48
N ALA A 101 -8.06 7.86 -6.34
CA ALA A 101 -7.05 8.75 -5.78
C ALA A 101 -6.91 10.07 -6.58
N VAL A 102 -6.98 10.00 -7.92
CA VAL A 102 -6.95 11.19 -8.78
C VAL A 102 -8.18 12.08 -8.56
N LEU A 103 -9.38 11.51 -8.42
CA LEU A 103 -10.60 12.27 -8.15
C LEU A 103 -10.57 12.94 -6.77
N LEU A 104 -10.09 12.22 -5.75
CA LEU A 104 -9.92 12.75 -4.40
C LEU A 104 -8.94 13.93 -4.37
N PHE A 105 -7.84 13.83 -5.10
CA PHE A 105 -6.88 14.93 -5.23
C PHE A 105 -7.47 16.11 -6.02
N SER A 106 -8.01 15.87 -7.21
CA SER A 106 -8.43 16.95 -8.10
C SER A 106 -9.72 17.63 -7.62
N MET A 107 -10.79 16.86 -7.40
CA MET A 107 -12.09 17.41 -7.02
C MET A 107 -12.18 17.64 -5.52
N GLY A 108 -11.73 16.70 -4.69
CA GLY A 108 -11.77 16.85 -3.23
C GLY A 108 -10.84 17.96 -2.75
N ALA A 109 -9.53 17.75 -2.90
CA ALA A 109 -8.54 18.72 -2.41
C ALA A 109 -8.55 20.02 -3.21
N GLY A 110 -8.56 19.95 -4.55
CA GLY A 110 -8.50 21.14 -5.40
C GLY A 110 -9.63 22.14 -5.13
N VAL A 111 -10.88 21.67 -5.08
CA VAL A 111 -12.02 22.57 -4.83
C VAL A 111 -12.03 23.08 -3.39
N SER A 112 -11.70 22.23 -2.40
CA SER A 112 -11.64 22.65 -0.99
C SER A 112 -10.56 23.72 -0.76
N ILE A 113 -9.37 23.55 -1.33
CA ILE A 113 -8.31 24.56 -1.24
C ILE A 113 -8.72 25.84 -1.95
N TYR A 114 -9.28 25.75 -3.16
CA TYR A 114 -9.73 26.90 -3.93
C TYR A 114 -10.77 27.73 -3.15
N GLU A 115 -11.81 27.07 -2.65
CA GLU A 115 -12.89 27.70 -1.89
C GLU A 115 -12.38 28.29 -0.58
N GLY A 116 -11.52 27.56 0.14
CA GLY A 116 -10.91 28.03 1.37
C GLY A 116 -10.04 29.27 1.17
N VAL A 117 -9.21 29.30 0.11
CA VAL A 117 -8.41 30.48 -0.26
C VAL A 117 -9.31 31.66 -0.64
N HIS A 118 -10.39 31.42 -1.38
CA HIS A 118 -11.35 32.46 -1.75
C HIS A 118 -12.03 33.07 -0.51
N LYS A 119 -12.46 32.23 0.44
CA LYS A 119 -13.06 32.65 1.71
C LYS A 119 -12.08 33.38 2.62
N LEU A 120 -10.80 32.99 2.61
CA LEU A 120 -9.74 33.71 3.32
C LEU A 120 -9.48 35.09 2.73
N ALA A 121 -9.54 35.22 1.40
CA ALA A 121 -9.36 36.50 0.71
C ALA A 121 -10.53 37.47 0.96
N ALA A 122 -11.75 36.95 1.12
CA ALA A 122 -12.94 37.73 1.44
C ALA A 122 -13.79 37.06 2.55
N PRO A 123 -13.43 37.24 3.84
CA PRO A 123 -14.16 36.63 4.94
C PRO A 123 -15.57 37.21 5.07
N LEU A 124 -16.57 36.39 4.81
CA LEU A 124 -17.99 36.71 4.97
C LEU A 124 -18.55 35.99 6.20
N PRO A 125 -19.40 36.65 7.01
CA PRO A 125 -20.05 36.02 8.15
C PRO A 125 -20.93 34.86 7.70
N LEU A 126 -21.06 33.84 8.55
CA LEU A 126 -21.92 32.68 8.30
C LEU A 126 -23.38 33.04 8.56
N SER A 127 -24.27 32.61 7.67
CA SER A 127 -25.72 32.74 7.84
C SER A 127 -26.26 31.54 8.60
N ASP A 128 -26.86 31.74 9.77
CA ASP A 128 -27.50 30.68 10.57
C ASP A 128 -26.69 29.35 10.68
N PRO A 129 -25.54 29.36 11.38
CA PRO A 129 -24.65 28.19 11.49
C PRO A 129 -25.23 27.03 12.29
N HIS A 130 -26.42 27.15 12.89
CA HIS A 130 -27.04 26.08 13.67
C HIS A 130 -27.34 24.83 12.84
N ILE A 131 -27.71 25.02 11.57
CA ILE A 131 -27.92 23.92 10.62
C ILE A 131 -26.62 23.13 10.42
N ASN A 132 -25.48 23.82 10.35
CA ASN A 132 -24.18 23.16 10.20
C ASN A 132 -23.88 22.25 11.38
N TYR A 133 -24.15 22.67 12.61
CA TYR A 133 -23.90 21.84 13.79
C TYR A 133 -24.74 20.56 13.80
N ILE A 134 -26.01 20.63 13.41
CA ILE A 134 -26.88 19.45 13.35
C ILE A 134 -26.36 18.47 12.30
N VAL A 135 -26.07 18.97 11.09
CA VAL A 135 -25.59 18.12 9.99
C VAL A 135 -24.22 17.51 10.31
N LEU A 136 -23.29 18.29 10.85
CA LEU A 136 -21.98 17.79 11.27
C LEU A 136 -22.10 16.75 12.39
N ALA A 137 -22.95 16.97 13.39
CA ALA A 137 -23.14 16.02 14.48
C ALA A 137 -23.71 14.67 13.98
N VAL A 138 -24.71 14.71 13.11
CA VAL A 138 -25.27 13.50 12.49
C VAL A 138 -24.23 12.80 11.61
N ALA A 139 -23.52 13.55 10.77
CA ALA A 139 -22.46 13.00 9.92
C ALA A 139 -21.35 12.35 10.77
N MET A 140 -20.85 13.03 11.80
CA MET A 140 -19.83 12.48 12.71
C MET A 140 -20.31 11.21 13.43
N ALA A 141 -21.59 11.10 13.78
CA ALA A 141 -22.12 9.88 14.39
C ALA A 141 -22.17 8.71 13.40
N LEU A 142 -22.62 8.96 12.17
CA LEU A 142 -22.72 7.94 11.12
C LEU A 142 -21.33 7.49 10.64
N GLU A 143 -20.46 8.44 10.28
CA GLU A 143 -19.08 8.19 9.87
C GLU A 143 -18.26 7.58 11.01
N GLY A 144 -18.50 8.04 12.25
CA GLY A 144 -17.87 7.50 13.45
C GLY A 144 -18.19 6.02 13.65
N TYR A 145 -19.45 5.65 13.42
CA TYR A 145 -19.86 4.25 13.45
C TYR A 145 -19.24 3.43 12.30
N SER A 146 -19.20 3.96 11.09
CA SER A 146 -18.54 3.31 9.94
C SER A 146 -17.07 3.06 10.22
N THR A 147 -16.34 4.10 10.63
CA THR A 147 -14.92 4.04 10.97
C THR A 147 -14.64 3.03 12.07
N TYR A 148 -15.45 3.03 13.14
CA TYR A 148 -15.31 2.06 14.23
C TYR A 148 -15.44 0.62 13.75
N ARG A 149 -16.39 0.35 12.85
CA ARG A 149 -16.59 -0.98 12.24
C ARG A 149 -15.43 -1.34 11.31
N ALA A 150 -15.01 -0.42 10.44
CA ALA A 150 -13.93 -0.64 9.46
C ALA A 150 -12.59 -0.92 10.15
N VAL A 151 -12.23 -0.11 11.15
CA VAL A 151 -11.01 -0.32 11.97
C VAL A 151 -11.10 -1.63 12.76
N GLY A 152 -12.29 -1.98 13.28
CA GLY A 152 -12.53 -3.24 13.96
C GLY A 152 -12.26 -4.45 13.06
N GLU A 153 -12.75 -4.42 11.83
CA GLU A 153 -12.53 -5.46 10.81
C GLU A 153 -11.04 -5.56 10.41
N CYS A 154 -10.38 -4.43 10.18
CA CYS A 154 -8.96 -4.38 9.85
C CYS A 154 -8.10 -5.03 10.96
N ARG A 155 -8.37 -4.69 12.22
CA ARG A 155 -7.69 -5.27 13.39
C ARG A 155 -7.99 -6.76 13.56
N ALA A 156 -9.19 -7.21 13.24
CA ALA A 156 -9.53 -8.64 13.27
C ALA A 156 -8.73 -9.45 12.25
N ARG A 157 -8.45 -8.88 11.06
CA ARG A 157 -7.68 -9.54 9.98
C ARG A 157 -6.17 -9.49 10.17
N HIS A 158 -5.63 -8.38 10.69
CA HIS A 158 -4.18 -8.16 10.79
C HIS A 158 -3.61 -8.24 12.22
N GLY A 159 -4.45 -8.61 13.19
CA GLY A 159 -4.07 -8.73 14.59
C GLY A 159 -3.80 -7.38 15.27
N ASN A 160 -3.01 -7.40 16.35
CA ASN A 160 -2.80 -6.21 17.21
C ASN A 160 -1.69 -5.27 16.72
N ARG A 161 -1.39 -5.27 15.41
CA ARG A 161 -0.40 -4.36 14.81
C ARG A 161 -0.93 -2.93 14.81
N ARG A 162 -0.04 -1.94 14.76
CA ARG A 162 -0.44 -0.53 14.57
C ARG A 162 -1.23 -0.42 13.26
N LEU A 163 -2.31 0.36 13.26
CA LEU A 163 -3.20 0.49 12.10
C LEU A 163 -2.42 0.86 10.84
N PHE A 164 -1.48 1.80 10.94
CA PHE A 164 -0.63 2.20 9.82
C PHE A 164 0.23 1.05 9.24
N ASP A 165 0.81 0.22 10.11
CA ASP A 165 1.62 -0.92 9.68
C ASP A 165 0.76 -2.03 9.07
N ALA A 166 -0.43 -2.25 9.63
CA ALA A 166 -1.42 -3.19 9.09
C ALA A 166 -1.92 -2.74 7.72
N LEU A 167 -2.20 -1.45 7.57
CA LEU A 167 -2.65 -0.82 6.32
C LEU A 167 -1.59 -0.92 5.22
N ARG A 168 -0.32 -0.59 5.51
CA ARG A 168 0.78 -0.66 4.52
C ARG A 168 1.13 -2.09 4.08
N GLN A 169 0.85 -3.08 4.91
CA GLN A 169 1.10 -4.50 4.58
C GLN A 169 -0.09 -5.16 3.89
N SER A 170 -1.28 -4.58 3.99
CA SER A 170 -2.46 -5.07 3.28
C SER A 170 -2.32 -4.82 1.78
N LYS A 171 -2.44 -5.88 0.98
CA LYS A 171 -2.49 -5.80 -0.49
C LYS A 171 -3.92 -5.75 -1.03
N ASP A 172 -4.89 -5.65 -0.12
CA ASP A 172 -6.27 -5.31 -0.41
C ASP A 172 -6.42 -3.80 -0.41
N ALA A 173 -6.22 -3.21 -1.59
CA ALA A 173 -6.38 -1.79 -1.81
C ALA A 173 -7.78 -1.30 -1.41
N ALA A 174 -8.84 -2.09 -1.59
CA ALA A 174 -10.20 -1.65 -1.31
C ALA A 174 -10.46 -1.44 0.19
N LEU A 175 -10.06 -2.39 1.04
CA LEU A 175 -10.18 -2.23 2.50
C LEU A 175 -9.32 -1.07 3.02
N PHE A 176 -8.11 -0.95 2.48
CA PHE A 176 -7.19 0.11 2.84
C PHE A 176 -7.75 1.50 2.48
N THR A 177 -8.28 1.65 1.25
CA THR A 177 -8.94 2.88 0.80
C THR A 177 -10.06 3.29 1.77
N VAL A 178 -10.99 2.38 2.07
CA VAL A 178 -12.16 2.68 2.90
C VAL A 178 -11.76 3.13 4.31
N VAL A 179 -10.81 2.46 4.95
CA VAL A 179 -10.36 2.85 6.30
C VAL A 179 -9.71 4.24 6.28
N LEU A 180 -8.89 4.53 5.28
CA LEU A 180 -8.20 5.81 5.19
C LEU A 180 -9.17 6.95 4.87
N GLU A 181 -10.14 6.72 3.99
CA GLU A 181 -11.23 7.64 3.67
C GLU A 181 -12.07 7.96 4.92
N ASP A 182 -12.59 6.94 5.61
CA ASP A 182 -13.41 7.11 6.82
C ASP A 182 -12.67 7.91 7.93
N VAL A 183 -11.39 7.64 8.13
CA VAL A 183 -10.55 8.38 9.10
C VAL A 183 -10.34 9.83 8.65
N ALA A 184 -10.10 10.05 7.35
CA ALA A 184 -9.94 11.38 6.79
C ALA A 184 -11.24 12.18 6.87
N ALA A 185 -12.39 11.55 6.62
CA ALA A 185 -13.72 12.15 6.73
C ALA A 185 -14.00 12.61 8.16
N LEU A 186 -13.71 11.79 9.18
CA LEU A 186 -13.85 12.21 10.58
C LEU A 186 -12.93 13.37 10.97
N ALA A 187 -11.68 13.35 10.49
CA ALA A 187 -10.75 14.43 10.71
C ALA A 187 -11.22 15.73 10.03
N GLY A 188 -11.70 15.63 8.79
CA GLY A 188 -12.28 16.72 8.02
C GLY A 188 -13.53 17.32 8.70
N LEU A 189 -14.48 16.47 9.11
CA LEU A 189 -15.64 16.86 9.91
C LEU A 189 -15.26 17.61 11.18
N THR A 190 -14.20 17.15 11.87
CA THR A 190 -13.70 17.80 13.08
C THR A 190 -13.11 19.19 12.75
N LEU A 191 -12.32 19.30 11.68
CA LEU A 191 -11.79 20.58 11.21
C LEU A 191 -12.92 21.55 10.82
N ALA A 192 -13.94 21.06 10.12
CA ALA A 192 -15.11 21.84 9.73
C ALA A 192 -15.88 22.34 10.95
N LEU A 193 -16.13 21.46 11.93
CA LEU A 193 -16.81 21.83 13.18
C LEU A 193 -16.03 22.91 13.92
N LEU A 194 -14.71 22.77 14.07
CA LEU A 194 -13.86 23.75 14.73
C LEU A 194 -13.82 25.08 13.96
N GLY A 195 -13.75 25.05 12.63
CA GLY A 195 -13.77 26.24 11.78
C GLY A 195 -15.09 27.03 11.89
N VAL A 196 -16.22 26.33 11.78
CA VAL A 196 -17.56 26.92 11.94
C VAL A 196 -17.74 27.46 13.36
N LEU A 197 -17.32 26.70 14.38
CA LEU A 197 -17.43 27.11 15.79
C LEU A 197 -16.59 28.36 16.08
N ALA A 198 -15.36 28.42 15.60
CA ALA A 198 -14.48 29.58 15.76
C ALA A 198 -15.04 30.81 15.00
N SER A 199 -15.55 30.61 13.79
CA SER A 199 -16.18 31.67 13.00
C SER A 199 -17.42 32.26 13.69
N HIS A 200 -18.24 31.40 14.30
CA HIS A 200 -19.47 31.81 14.98
C HIS A 200 -19.22 32.39 16.38
N MET A 201 -18.52 31.66 17.26
CA MET A 201 -18.39 32.04 18.67
C MET A 201 -17.32 33.10 18.94
N LEU A 202 -16.23 33.09 18.16
CA LEU A 202 -15.10 34.01 18.34
C LEU A 202 -15.13 35.18 17.35
N GLY A 203 -16.08 35.18 16.39
CA GLY A 203 -16.15 36.16 15.31
C GLY A 203 -14.99 36.07 14.31
N LEU A 204 -14.22 34.96 14.32
CA LEU A 204 -13.07 34.77 13.44
C LEU A 204 -13.53 34.26 12.07
N HIS A 205 -14.11 35.13 11.24
CA HIS A 205 -14.71 34.74 9.96
C HIS A 205 -13.75 34.01 9.00
N TRP A 206 -12.45 34.31 9.09
CA TRP A 206 -11.41 33.63 8.31
C TRP A 206 -11.21 32.16 8.71
N ALA A 207 -11.62 31.75 9.93
CA ALA A 207 -11.41 30.39 10.44
C ALA A 207 -12.17 29.32 9.63
N ASP A 208 -13.32 29.67 9.06
CA ASP A 208 -14.08 28.79 8.16
C ASP A 208 -13.31 28.54 6.84
N GLY A 209 -12.72 29.59 6.27
CA GLY A 209 -11.84 29.46 5.10
C GLY A 209 -10.55 28.69 5.40
N ALA A 210 -9.93 28.93 6.56
CA ALA A 210 -8.75 28.18 7.00
C ALA A 210 -9.07 26.69 7.20
N ALA A 211 -10.20 26.36 7.81
CA ALA A 211 -10.64 24.97 7.95
C ALA A 211 -10.85 24.30 6.58
N SER A 212 -11.45 24.99 5.62
CA SER A 212 -11.60 24.53 4.24
C SER A 212 -10.26 24.22 3.56
N VAL A 213 -9.26 25.11 3.69
CA VAL A 213 -7.89 24.85 3.20
C VAL A 213 -7.27 23.63 3.89
N MET A 214 -7.40 23.52 5.21
CA MET A 214 -6.85 22.40 5.97
C MET A 214 -7.49 21.05 5.59
N ILE A 215 -8.80 21.04 5.36
CA ILE A 215 -9.51 19.87 4.82
C ILE A 215 -8.96 19.52 3.44
N GLY A 216 -8.81 20.51 2.55
CA GLY A 216 -8.22 20.29 1.23
C GLY A 216 -6.80 19.71 1.28
N LEU A 217 -5.93 20.22 2.17
CA LEU A 217 -4.59 19.66 2.37
C LEU A 217 -4.62 18.23 2.92
N LEU A 218 -5.55 17.93 3.83
CA LEU A 218 -5.78 16.58 4.33
C LEU A 218 -6.17 15.63 3.19
N LEU A 219 -7.13 16.02 2.35
CA LEU A 219 -7.54 15.23 1.19
C LEU A 219 -6.40 15.05 0.18
N ALA A 220 -5.59 16.09 -0.05
CA ALA A 220 -4.43 15.99 -0.93
C ALA A 220 -3.40 14.98 -0.40
N PHE A 221 -3.12 15.03 0.90
CA PHE A 221 -2.21 14.08 1.55
C PHE A 221 -2.70 12.64 1.41
N VAL A 222 -3.98 12.40 1.73
CA VAL A 222 -4.62 11.09 1.62
C VAL A 222 -4.56 10.59 0.18
N ALA A 223 -4.94 11.43 -0.78
CA ALA A 223 -4.96 11.08 -2.19
C ALA A 223 -3.56 10.74 -2.74
N VAL A 224 -2.54 11.53 -2.38
CA VAL A 224 -1.14 11.26 -2.78
C VAL A 224 -0.65 9.95 -2.18
N PHE A 225 -0.93 9.71 -0.90
CA PHE A 225 -0.56 8.47 -0.22
C PHE A 225 -1.22 7.25 -0.89
N MET A 226 -2.53 7.33 -1.16
CA MET A 226 -3.29 6.32 -1.91
C MET A 226 -2.69 6.06 -3.29
N ALA A 227 -2.37 7.11 -4.05
CA ALA A 227 -1.82 6.99 -5.39
C ALA A 227 -0.47 6.28 -5.41
N ILE A 228 0.41 6.55 -4.42
CA ILE A 228 1.72 5.92 -4.29
C ILE A 228 1.57 4.43 -3.99
N GLU A 229 0.70 4.05 -3.04
CA GLU A 229 0.51 2.66 -2.64
C GLU A 229 -0.10 1.84 -3.79
N ILE A 230 -1.14 2.37 -4.43
CA ILE A 230 -1.81 1.70 -5.55
C ILE A 230 -0.88 1.57 -6.76
N ARG A 231 -0.02 2.56 -7.02
CA ARG A 231 0.96 2.49 -8.11
C ARG A 231 1.87 1.26 -7.98
N SER A 232 2.33 0.93 -6.76
CA SER A 232 3.13 -0.27 -6.51
C SER A 232 2.39 -1.55 -6.92
N LEU A 233 1.12 -1.64 -6.55
CA LEU A 233 0.26 -2.78 -6.86
C LEU A 233 -0.04 -2.93 -8.35
N ILE A 234 -0.21 -1.82 -9.08
CA ILE A 234 -0.40 -1.84 -10.54
C ILE A 234 0.85 -2.39 -11.24
N ILE A 235 2.03 -1.93 -10.84
CA ILE A 235 3.32 -2.39 -11.37
C ILE A 235 3.47 -3.89 -11.13
N GLY A 236 3.06 -4.37 -9.95
CA GLY A 236 3.01 -5.78 -9.62
C GLY A 236 3.97 -6.11 -8.49
N GLU A 237 3.62 -5.67 -7.29
CA GLU A 237 4.40 -5.95 -6.09
C GLU A 237 4.48 -7.46 -5.79
N ALA A 238 5.61 -7.90 -5.26
CA ALA A 238 5.80 -9.27 -4.83
C ALA A 238 4.98 -9.58 -3.56
N VAL A 239 4.73 -10.86 -3.29
CA VAL A 239 4.09 -11.27 -2.03
C VAL A 239 4.99 -10.94 -0.84
N SER A 240 4.41 -10.86 0.36
CA SER A 240 5.15 -10.57 1.59
C SER A 240 6.29 -11.56 1.82
N GLN A 241 7.36 -11.12 2.51
CA GLN A 241 8.53 -11.96 2.77
C GLN A 241 8.19 -13.26 3.52
N ASP A 242 7.16 -13.25 4.38
CA ASP A 242 6.70 -14.45 5.08
C ASP A 242 6.10 -15.47 4.11
N VAL A 243 5.28 -15.01 3.16
CA VAL A 243 4.71 -15.87 2.12
C VAL A 243 5.80 -16.32 1.16
N GLN A 244 6.74 -15.46 0.75
CA GLN A 244 7.87 -15.86 -0.10
C GLN A 244 8.72 -16.94 0.57
N ARG A 245 9.05 -16.78 1.86
CA ARG A 245 9.80 -17.79 2.62
C ARG A 245 9.05 -19.10 2.71
N GLY A 246 7.74 -19.05 2.94
CA GLY A 246 6.90 -20.25 2.97
C GLY A 246 6.81 -20.97 1.61
N LEU A 247 6.63 -20.21 0.52
CA LEU A 247 6.64 -20.76 -0.84
C LEU A 247 7.99 -21.40 -1.17
N ARG A 248 9.08 -20.70 -0.85
CA ARG A 248 10.45 -21.21 -1.01
C ARG A 248 10.66 -22.48 -0.19
N ALA A 249 10.22 -22.53 1.06
CA ALA A 249 10.33 -23.70 1.92
C ALA A 249 9.58 -24.93 1.36
N ILE A 250 8.41 -24.74 0.72
CA ILE A 250 7.69 -25.84 0.07
C ILE A 250 8.52 -26.45 -1.06
N ILE A 251 9.19 -25.63 -1.87
CA ILE A 251 10.03 -26.10 -2.96
C ILE A 251 11.34 -26.69 -2.43
N GLU A 252 11.97 -26.05 -1.43
CA GLU A 252 13.19 -26.54 -0.78
C GLU A 252 12.98 -27.87 -0.05
N ASN A 253 11.76 -28.16 0.41
CA ASN A 253 11.41 -29.48 0.92
C ASN A 253 11.47 -30.59 -0.15
N GLU A 254 11.55 -30.25 -1.44
CA GLU A 254 11.77 -31.19 -2.53
C GLU A 254 13.24 -31.19 -3.01
N VAL A 255 14.12 -30.45 -2.33
CA VAL A 255 15.56 -30.40 -2.62
C VAL A 255 16.32 -31.39 -1.72
N GLY A 256 17.29 -32.11 -2.30
CA GLY A 256 18.17 -33.02 -1.55
C GLY A 256 18.82 -34.10 -2.43
N GLU A 257 19.72 -34.88 -1.84
CA GLU A 257 20.46 -35.93 -2.57
C GLU A 257 19.51 -37.01 -3.14
N ASP A 258 18.51 -37.43 -2.37
CA ASP A 258 17.53 -38.46 -2.74
C ASP A 258 16.27 -37.91 -3.42
N LYS A 259 16.28 -36.62 -3.81
CA LYS A 259 15.12 -35.93 -4.35
C LYS A 259 15.37 -35.44 -5.78
N PRO A 260 14.31 -35.24 -6.57
CA PRO A 260 14.44 -34.89 -7.98
C PRO A 260 14.99 -33.49 -8.24
N ILE A 261 14.89 -32.56 -7.28
CA ILE A 261 15.37 -31.18 -7.43
C ILE A 261 16.73 -31.03 -6.75
N ARG A 262 17.69 -30.49 -7.50
CA ARG A 262 19.04 -30.16 -7.04
C ARG A 262 19.10 -28.79 -6.36
N ALA A 263 18.46 -27.78 -6.96
CA ALA A 263 18.49 -26.40 -6.46
C ALA A 263 17.25 -25.60 -6.90
N VAL A 264 16.97 -24.52 -6.17
CA VAL A 264 16.00 -23.50 -6.57
C VAL A 264 16.77 -22.29 -7.06
N ASN A 265 16.70 -22.00 -8.35
CA ASN A 265 17.44 -20.89 -8.95
C ASN A 265 16.81 -19.55 -8.56
N GLU A 266 15.50 -19.44 -8.80
CA GLU A 266 14.79 -18.18 -8.64
C GLU A 266 13.33 -18.40 -8.27
N LEU A 267 12.79 -17.46 -7.49
CA LEU A 267 11.38 -17.38 -7.14
C LEU A 267 10.92 -15.93 -7.31
N ARG A 268 10.11 -15.67 -8.33
CA ARG A 268 9.47 -14.38 -8.59
C ARG A 268 7.98 -14.48 -8.31
N THR A 269 7.44 -13.48 -7.62
CA THR A 269 6.00 -13.38 -7.38
C THR A 269 5.50 -12.00 -7.77
N MET A 270 4.24 -11.94 -8.16
CA MET A 270 3.57 -10.70 -8.49
C MET A 270 2.09 -10.78 -8.12
N HIS A 271 1.58 -9.76 -7.43
CA HIS A 271 0.16 -9.55 -7.26
C HIS A 271 -0.47 -9.08 -8.59
N LEU A 272 -1.42 -9.86 -9.10
CA LEU A 272 -2.36 -9.43 -10.13
C LEU A 272 -3.64 -8.85 -9.51
N GLY A 273 -3.95 -9.29 -8.29
CA GLY A 273 -5.00 -8.76 -7.42
C GLY A 273 -4.74 -9.20 -5.97
N PRO A 274 -5.60 -8.79 -5.01
CA PRO A 274 -5.42 -9.12 -3.60
C PRO A 274 -5.40 -10.64 -3.35
N GLU A 275 -6.26 -11.37 -4.07
CA GLU A 275 -6.43 -12.84 -3.98
C GLU A 275 -5.99 -13.56 -5.28
N ASP A 276 -5.10 -12.91 -6.05
CA ASP A 276 -4.61 -13.44 -7.33
C ASP A 276 -3.12 -13.14 -7.48
N VAL A 277 -2.31 -14.13 -7.10
CA VAL A 277 -0.85 -14.10 -7.18
C VAL A 277 -0.36 -14.99 -8.30
N LEU A 278 0.57 -14.45 -9.09
CA LEU A 278 1.40 -15.20 -10.02
C LEU A 278 2.72 -15.55 -9.34
N LEU A 279 3.07 -16.83 -9.37
CA LEU A 279 4.36 -17.37 -8.94
C LEU A 279 5.07 -17.95 -10.17
N ALA A 280 6.26 -17.44 -10.45
CA ALA A 280 7.19 -18.01 -11.40
C ALA A 280 8.42 -18.50 -10.64
N ALA A 281 8.73 -19.79 -10.75
CA ALA A 281 9.87 -20.39 -10.08
C ALA A 281 10.72 -21.15 -11.10
N SER A 282 12.03 -20.97 -11.01
CA SER A 282 13.03 -21.69 -11.80
C SER A 282 13.73 -22.68 -10.88
N VAL A 283 13.69 -23.96 -11.25
CA VAL A 283 14.23 -25.08 -10.47
C VAL A 283 15.17 -25.93 -11.31
N ASP A 284 16.27 -26.33 -10.70
CA ASP A 284 17.26 -27.22 -11.30
C ASP A 284 16.93 -28.67 -10.92
N PHE A 285 16.45 -29.45 -11.88
CA PHE A 285 16.24 -30.88 -11.72
C PHE A 285 17.56 -31.63 -11.93
N ARG A 286 17.75 -32.76 -11.23
CA ARG A 286 18.94 -33.58 -11.47
C ARG A 286 18.93 -34.16 -12.89
N ASP A 287 20.10 -34.21 -13.53
CA ASP A 287 20.26 -34.58 -14.94
C ASP A 287 19.75 -35.98 -15.30
N ASN A 288 19.67 -36.89 -14.32
CA ASN A 288 19.25 -38.28 -14.49
C ASN A 288 17.77 -38.53 -14.16
N VAL A 289 16.97 -37.48 -13.98
CA VAL A 289 15.55 -37.58 -13.66
C VAL A 289 14.72 -37.74 -14.94
N SER A 290 13.82 -38.73 -14.95
CA SER A 290 12.94 -38.93 -16.09
C SER A 290 11.88 -37.83 -16.19
N SER A 291 11.37 -37.56 -17.40
CA SER A 291 10.30 -36.58 -17.62
C SER A 291 9.05 -36.88 -16.80
N GLN A 292 8.74 -38.16 -16.55
CA GLN A 292 7.63 -38.59 -15.70
C GLN A 292 7.81 -38.15 -14.24
N VAL A 293 9.04 -38.21 -13.71
CA VAL A 293 9.34 -37.75 -12.36
C VAL A 293 9.32 -36.22 -12.27
N VAL A 294 9.78 -35.52 -13.31
CA VAL A 294 9.63 -34.06 -13.42
C VAL A 294 8.16 -33.68 -13.38
N GLU A 295 7.32 -34.28 -14.22
CA GLU A 295 5.87 -34.02 -14.27
C GLU A 295 5.20 -34.30 -12.91
N ALA A 296 5.47 -35.46 -12.30
CA ALA A 296 4.91 -35.84 -11.01
C ALA A 296 5.35 -34.88 -9.88
N THR A 297 6.58 -34.38 -9.93
CA THR A 297 7.11 -33.42 -8.95
C THR A 297 6.47 -32.05 -9.12
N THR A 298 6.40 -31.55 -10.35
CA THR A 298 5.73 -30.29 -10.68
C THR A 298 4.26 -30.32 -10.24
N ALA A 299 3.51 -31.39 -10.54
CA ALA A 299 2.11 -31.52 -10.13
C ALA A 299 1.92 -31.66 -8.60
N ARG A 300 2.91 -32.19 -7.88
CA ARG A 300 2.93 -32.27 -6.41
C ARG A 300 3.19 -30.90 -5.80
N LEU A 301 4.19 -30.18 -6.30
CA LEU A 301 4.52 -28.81 -5.88
C LEU A 301 3.34 -27.87 -6.13
N GLU A 302 2.72 -27.94 -7.31
CA GLU A 302 1.55 -27.13 -7.64
C GLU A 302 0.42 -27.34 -6.63
N ARG A 303 0.07 -28.61 -6.34
CA ARG A 303 -0.94 -28.93 -5.34
C ARG A 303 -0.56 -28.46 -3.94
N ALA A 304 0.68 -28.67 -3.51
CA ALA A 304 1.15 -28.26 -2.18
C ALA A 304 1.09 -26.74 -2.01
N ILE A 305 1.54 -25.99 -3.02
CA ILE A 305 1.52 -24.54 -3.03
C ILE A 305 0.08 -24.02 -3.03
N GLN A 306 -0.77 -24.47 -3.96
CA GLN A 306 -2.16 -24.01 -4.06
C GLN A 306 -3.01 -24.39 -2.83
N THR A 307 -2.70 -25.51 -2.16
CA THR A 307 -3.39 -25.90 -0.92
C THR A 307 -2.96 -25.03 0.26
N THR A 308 -1.66 -24.73 0.38
CA THR A 308 -1.11 -23.95 1.50
C THR A 308 -1.34 -22.45 1.32
N TYR A 309 -1.24 -21.97 0.09
CA TYR A 309 -1.39 -20.57 -0.31
C TYR A 309 -2.40 -20.46 -1.46
N PRO A 310 -3.72 -20.52 -1.16
CA PRO A 310 -4.78 -20.45 -2.18
C PRO A 310 -4.77 -19.16 -3.02
N VAL A 311 -4.11 -18.12 -2.53
CA VAL A 311 -3.87 -16.85 -3.25
C VAL A 311 -3.02 -17.05 -4.51
N VAL A 312 -2.18 -18.08 -4.56
CA VAL A 312 -1.36 -18.42 -5.74
C VAL A 312 -2.22 -19.16 -6.75
N ARG A 313 -2.89 -18.40 -7.63
CA ARG A 313 -3.75 -18.96 -8.68
C ARG A 313 -2.99 -19.38 -9.93
N ARG A 314 -1.79 -18.85 -10.13
CA ARG A 314 -0.98 -19.08 -11.33
C ARG A 314 0.42 -19.47 -10.90
N LEU A 315 0.82 -20.68 -11.27
CA LEU A 315 2.15 -21.21 -11.03
C LEU A 315 2.82 -21.56 -12.35
N PHE A 316 3.99 -20.97 -12.59
CA PHE A 316 4.88 -21.36 -13.66
C PHE A 316 6.15 -21.93 -13.04
N LEU A 317 6.44 -23.19 -13.37
CA LEU A 317 7.67 -23.87 -12.98
C LEU A 317 8.52 -24.09 -14.21
N GLU A 318 9.68 -23.44 -14.25
CA GLU A 318 10.68 -23.61 -15.28
C GLU A 318 11.73 -24.62 -14.81
N ALA A 319 11.96 -25.66 -15.61
CA ALA A 319 13.05 -26.61 -15.39
C ALA A 319 14.32 -26.10 -16.09
N GLN A 320 15.27 -25.59 -15.31
CA GLN A 320 16.46 -24.91 -15.82
C GLN A 320 17.65 -25.18 -14.91
N SER A 321 18.81 -25.53 -15.51
CA SER A 321 20.03 -25.72 -14.72
C SER A 321 20.55 -24.40 -14.15
N VAL A 322 21.24 -24.44 -13.01
CA VAL A 322 21.85 -23.25 -12.39
C VAL A 322 22.73 -22.49 -13.40
N ALA A 323 23.56 -23.21 -14.16
CA ALA A 323 24.44 -22.61 -15.15
C ALA A 323 23.68 -21.91 -16.29
N ALA A 324 22.57 -22.49 -16.76
CA ALA A 324 21.73 -21.88 -17.78
C ALA A 324 21.01 -20.62 -17.25
N HIS A 325 20.60 -20.65 -15.98
CA HIS A 325 19.98 -19.52 -15.30
C HIS A 325 20.94 -18.33 -15.15
N GLU A 326 22.16 -18.57 -14.66
CA GLU A 326 23.21 -17.54 -14.55
C GLU A 326 23.53 -16.90 -15.91
N ALA A 327 23.62 -17.71 -16.96
CA ALA A 327 23.81 -17.22 -18.33
C ALA A 327 22.61 -16.42 -18.85
N ALA A 328 21.39 -16.69 -18.40
CA ALA A 328 20.20 -15.92 -18.74
C ALA A 328 20.23 -14.54 -18.04
N LEU A 329 20.54 -14.50 -16.74
CA LEU A 329 20.67 -13.25 -15.97
C LEU A 329 21.74 -12.33 -16.56
N ALA A 330 22.90 -12.88 -16.94
CA ALA A 330 23.97 -12.11 -17.57
C ALA A 330 23.53 -11.47 -18.90
N ARG A 331 22.72 -12.18 -19.70
CA ARG A 331 22.15 -11.66 -20.95
C ARG A 331 21.10 -10.57 -20.71
N GLU A 332 20.28 -10.72 -19.68
CA GLU A 332 19.27 -9.72 -19.30
C GLU A 332 19.95 -8.41 -18.84
N ALA A 333 20.97 -8.52 -17.96
CA ALA A 333 21.75 -7.38 -17.50
C ALA A 333 22.45 -6.62 -18.64
N ALA A 334 23.03 -7.34 -19.60
CA ALA A 334 23.68 -6.74 -20.77
C ALA A 334 22.71 -6.01 -21.70
N ARG A 335 21.44 -6.44 -21.80
CA ARG A 335 20.42 -5.73 -22.60
C ARG A 335 19.98 -4.44 -21.92
N HIS A 336 19.77 -4.49 -20.60
CA HIS A 336 19.35 -3.32 -19.82
C HIS A 336 20.41 -2.20 -19.82
N SER A 337 21.71 -2.54 -19.79
CA SER A 337 22.77 -1.53 -19.85
C SER A 337 22.84 -0.82 -21.21
N VAL A 338 22.61 -1.55 -22.30
CA VAL A 338 22.57 -1.00 -23.66
C VAL A 338 21.38 -0.04 -23.81
N ASP A 339 20.19 -0.42 -23.36
CA ASP A 339 18.99 0.43 -23.47
C ASP A 339 19.08 1.71 -22.63
N LEU A 340 19.64 1.64 -21.41
CA LEU A 340 19.84 2.83 -20.56
C LEU A 340 20.89 3.80 -21.12
N SER A 341 21.92 3.26 -21.79
CA SER A 341 22.90 4.08 -22.49
C SER A 341 22.28 4.78 -23.72
N ALA A 342 21.38 4.10 -24.44
CA ALA A 342 20.65 4.67 -25.57
C ALA A 342 19.63 5.76 -25.16
N LEU A 343 19.09 5.67 -23.95
CA LEU A 343 18.19 6.68 -23.37
C LEU A 343 18.93 7.86 -22.70
N GLY A 344 20.28 7.85 -22.68
CA GLY A 344 21.09 8.90 -22.05
C GLY A 344 21.01 8.94 -20.51
N VAL A 345 20.50 7.86 -19.88
CA VAL A 345 20.28 7.79 -18.42
C VAL A 345 21.47 7.13 -17.69
N GLY A 346 22.34 6.42 -18.41
CA GLY A 346 23.53 5.78 -17.83
C GLY A 346 24.70 6.74 -17.69
N ASN A 347 24.82 7.46 -16.55
CA ASN A 347 26.11 7.87 -15.92
C ASN A 347 25.96 8.76 -14.66
N ALA A 348 24.99 8.50 -13.78
CA ALA A 348 24.90 9.24 -12.51
C ALA A 348 25.73 8.61 -11.35
N GLU A 349 26.06 7.33 -11.40
CA GLU A 349 26.73 6.63 -10.28
C GLU A 349 28.21 6.33 -10.48
N GLN A 350 28.72 6.27 -11.73
CA GLN A 350 30.15 6.01 -11.99
C GLN A 350 31.04 7.25 -11.84
N ASN A 351 30.49 8.47 -11.90
CA ASN A 351 31.28 9.70 -11.82
C ASN A 351 31.61 10.18 -10.39
N ARG A 352 31.35 9.36 -9.35
CA ARG A 352 31.75 9.65 -7.96
C ARG A 352 33.03 8.94 -7.51
N GLN A 353 33.59 8.02 -8.31
CA GLN A 353 34.78 7.25 -7.93
C GLN A 353 36.05 7.57 -8.74
N HIS A 354 36.02 8.63 -9.56
CA HIS A 354 37.21 9.11 -10.28
C HIS A 354 37.37 10.62 -10.12
N SER A 355 37.79 11.05 -8.92
CA SER A 355 38.44 12.35 -8.73
C SER A 355 39.68 12.11 -7.88
N ASP A 356 40.74 11.68 -8.55
CA ASP A 356 42.11 11.75 -8.04
C ASP A 356 42.70 13.09 -8.52
N PRO A 357 43.19 13.98 -7.63
CA PRO A 357 43.69 15.28 -8.03
C PRO A 357 45.20 15.20 -8.25
N THR A 358 45.63 15.00 -9.49
CA THR A 358 46.99 15.33 -9.92
C THR A 358 46.93 16.20 -11.16
N GLY A 359 47.00 17.52 -10.95
CA GLY A 359 47.18 18.51 -11.98
C GLY A 359 48.05 19.63 -11.43
N GLU A 360 49.28 19.69 -11.93
CA GLU A 360 50.27 20.73 -11.61
C GLU A 360 49.72 22.15 -11.89
N PRO A 361 50.14 23.17 -11.12
CA PRO A 361 49.65 24.53 -11.28
C PRO A 361 50.47 25.33 -12.30
N SER A 362 49.77 25.98 -13.24
CA SER A 362 50.34 27.02 -14.09
C SER A 362 50.72 28.27 -13.29
N GLU A 363 51.95 28.71 -13.55
CA GLU A 363 52.63 29.94 -13.19
C GLU A 363 51.77 31.21 -13.36
N VAL A 364 51.61 31.98 -12.27
CA VAL A 364 51.30 33.42 -12.33
C VAL A 364 52.13 34.15 -11.27
N THR A 365 53.02 35.01 -11.74
CA THR A 365 53.91 35.89 -10.98
C THR A 365 53.14 36.99 -10.24
N PRO A 366 53.50 37.37 -8.98
CA PRO A 366 52.77 38.36 -8.18
C PRO A 366 53.41 39.76 -8.23
N PRO A 367 52.76 40.79 -7.65
CA PRO A 367 53.49 41.89 -7.06
C PRO A 367 53.26 42.04 -5.53
N ALA A 368 54.39 42.22 -4.86
CA ALA A 368 54.67 43.11 -3.73
C ALA A 368 53.88 42.99 -2.40
N THR A 369 54.54 42.32 -1.44
CA THR A 369 54.91 42.77 -0.08
C THR A 369 54.09 43.87 0.60
N LEU A 370 53.57 43.56 1.81
CA LEU A 370 53.72 44.41 3.00
C LEU A 370 53.47 43.59 4.29
N GLU A 371 54.38 43.78 5.24
CA GLU A 371 54.51 43.15 6.55
C GLU A 371 53.33 43.39 7.50
N LYS A 372 53.06 42.44 8.41
CA LYS A 372 53.28 42.58 9.87
C LYS A 372 52.69 41.42 10.68
N GLN A 373 53.55 40.81 11.52
CA GLN A 373 53.38 40.48 12.95
C GLN A 373 52.13 39.68 13.40
N ALA A 374 52.13 38.75 14.36
CA ALA A 374 53.11 38.04 15.21
C ALA A 374 52.29 37.06 16.10
N ALA A 375 52.98 36.14 16.81
CA ALA A 375 52.54 35.24 17.90
C ALA A 375 51.84 33.93 17.44
N VAL A 376 52.38 32.71 17.55
CA VAL A 376 53.20 32.02 18.60
C VAL A 376 52.53 31.99 19.96
N THR A 377 51.91 30.85 20.29
CA THR A 377 52.28 29.95 21.42
C THR A 377 51.43 28.67 21.39
N GLU A 378 52.10 27.54 21.15
CA GLU A 378 51.77 26.18 21.61
C GLU A 378 52.33 26.00 23.06
N PRO A 379 52.31 24.81 23.71
CA PRO A 379 51.30 23.75 23.86
C PRO A 379 51.23 23.27 25.35
N VAL A 380 51.02 21.96 25.61
CA VAL A 380 51.22 21.15 26.84
C VAL A 380 49.88 20.63 27.42
N ALA A 381 49.52 19.36 27.15
CA ALA A 381 49.81 18.11 27.93
C ALA A 381 48.96 18.05 29.22
N GLU A 382 48.54 16.93 29.80
CA GLU A 382 48.82 15.50 29.77
C GLU A 382 47.71 14.92 30.72
N SER A 383 47.10 13.76 30.54
CA SER A 383 47.56 12.50 31.15
C SER A 383 46.35 11.71 31.70
N ARG A 384 46.20 10.49 31.16
CA ARG A 384 45.93 9.18 31.82
C ARG A 384 44.93 9.07 32.99
N ALA A 385 44.05 8.09 32.88
CA ALA A 385 44.11 6.76 33.57
C ALA A 385 42.69 6.16 33.67
N ASN A 386 42.44 4.97 33.09
CA ASN A 386 42.38 3.64 33.76
C ASN A 386 41.37 3.59 34.93
N SER A 387 40.49 2.59 35.11
CA SER A 387 40.42 1.21 34.62
C SER A 387 39.05 0.57 35.04
N PRO A 388 38.75 -0.68 34.66
CA PRO A 388 37.43 -1.34 34.70
C PRO A 388 37.24 -2.34 35.88
N ALA A 389 36.02 -2.86 36.06
CA ALA A 389 35.74 -4.10 36.81
C ALA A 389 34.37 -4.71 36.36
N THR A 390 34.29 -5.85 35.66
CA THR A 390 34.20 -7.27 36.10
C THR A 390 32.93 -7.73 36.87
N GLY A 391 32.32 -8.84 36.40
CA GLY A 391 31.47 -9.74 37.21
C GLY A 391 30.34 -10.47 36.45
N GLN A 392 30.52 -11.76 36.12
CA GLN A 392 29.51 -12.69 35.51
C GLN A 392 28.69 -13.50 36.58
N PRO A 393 28.11 -14.73 36.34
CA PRO A 393 26.65 -14.98 36.30
C PRO A 393 26.13 -16.14 37.22
N ALA A 394 24.80 -16.39 37.28
CA ALA A 394 24.18 -17.66 37.71
C ALA A 394 22.67 -17.65 37.34
N GLN A 395 22.13 -18.50 36.47
CA GLN A 395 21.61 -19.87 36.69
C GLN A 395 20.86 -20.11 38.01
N GLN A 396 19.53 -20.29 37.92
CA GLN A 396 18.82 -21.23 38.80
C GLN A 396 17.64 -21.87 38.06
N ALA A 397 17.71 -23.20 38.00
CA ALA A 397 16.73 -24.11 37.45
C ALA A 397 15.68 -24.53 38.49
N GLU A 398 14.60 -25.11 37.97
CA GLU A 398 13.75 -26.13 38.61
C GLU A 398 13.03 -25.79 39.93
N ARG A 399 11.69 -25.76 39.83
CA ARG A 399 10.83 -26.68 40.60
C ARG A 399 9.42 -26.76 40.01
N ARG A 400 9.13 -27.96 39.47
CA ARG A 400 7.91 -28.80 39.70
C ARG A 400 6.55 -28.12 39.44
N GLY A 401 5.70 -28.58 38.51
CA GLY A 401 5.36 -29.97 38.21
C GLY A 401 4.14 -30.44 39.02
N LYS A 402 3.06 -30.78 38.29
CA LYS A 402 1.85 -31.56 38.68
C LYS A 402 0.62 -30.80 39.21
N LYS A 403 -0.42 -30.71 38.36
CA LYS A 403 -1.81 -31.18 38.59
C LYS A 403 -2.60 -31.08 37.27
N ALA A 404 -2.82 -32.21 36.59
CA ALA A 404 -4.10 -32.93 36.52
C ALA A 404 -5.13 -32.25 35.57
N LYS A 405 -5.30 -32.67 34.32
CA LYS A 405 -6.06 -33.86 33.86
C LYS A 405 -7.47 -33.97 34.48
N LYS A 406 -8.44 -33.15 34.03
CA LYS A 406 -9.87 -33.52 33.92
C LYS A 406 -10.68 -32.39 33.26
N ASN A 407 -11.10 -32.56 32.01
CA ASN A 407 -12.53 -32.62 31.67
C ASN A 407 -12.75 -32.83 30.18
N ARG A 408 -13.17 -34.06 29.90
CA ARG A 408 -13.90 -34.49 28.71
C ARG A 408 -15.40 -34.35 29.08
N ARG A 409 -16.25 -33.96 28.13
CA ARG A 409 -17.73 -33.85 28.16
C ARG A 409 -18.30 -32.49 28.57
N ARG A 410 -18.68 -31.68 27.59
CA ARG A 410 -20.07 -31.58 27.12
C ARG A 410 -20.10 -31.10 25.68
#